data_AF-B7CAN7-F1
#
_entry.id   AF-B7CAN7-F1
#
_cell.length_a   1.000
_cell.length_b   1.000
_cell.length_c   1.000
_cell.angle_alpha   90.00
_cell.angle_beta   90.00
_cell.angle_gamma   90.00
#
_symmetry.space_group_name_H-M   'P 1'
#
loop_
_entity.id
_entity.type
_entity.pdbx_description
1 polymer ?
#
loop_
_entity_poly.entity_id
_entity_poly.type
_entity_poly.pdbx_seq_one_letter_code
_entity_poly.pdbx_strand_id
1 'polypeptide(L)'
;MKKIISLICICVLSLSLFGCSKPENHVDLTSNVSCKLLDVLTVTNETDNSTYYYYLASIKNKGKKPFNTQELYYTVTDNNEKDISVIDKYQSTPTYAISKGQSTYIYGYIGFPNNDQKNLGLSFNKKKQFLPFKAFNIRKASDKNVKDSKAKKYVFFEDDALKISVDGSKAKYVYENNETVLKNVKIRYENKTESRITVPYITPSATLEGIDLSGKGEFSSMEDIQKKDFSTNGMAPKTQSFKAKVTGYMLYFLDSKQTINAEIEFHFENAAPDFTDKSTKPFVVNMNSKAFGKSNTFKIGLE
;
A
#
# COMPACT_ATOMS: atom_id res chain seq x y z
N MET A 1 50.87 35.86 22.83
CA MET A 1 49.80 35.80 21.80
C MET A 1 49.81 34.51 20.96
N LYS A 2 50.96 34.00 20.45
CA LYS A 2 51.00 32.77 19.61
C LYS A 2 50.47 31.48 20.29
N LYS A 3 50.67 31.30 21.61
CA LYS A 3 50.18 30.12 22.35
C LYS A 3 48.66 30.09 22.56
N ILE A 4 48.00 31.25 22.59
CA ILE A 4 46.53 31.35 22.78
C ILE A 4 45.81 31.05 21.46
N ILE A 5 46.35 31.52 20.33
CA ILE A 5 45.79 31.25 19.00
C ILE A 5 45.89 29.77 18.64
N SER A 6 46.98 29.09 19.02
CA SER A 6 47.15 27.65 18.83
C SER A 6 46.14 26.82 19.63
N LEU A 7 45.79 27.25 20.85
CA LEU A 7 44.82 26.55 21.69
C LEU A 7 43.38 26.71 21.17
N ILE A 8 43.04 27.89 20.65
CA ILE A 8 41.75 28.17 20.03
C ILE A 8 41.57 27.38 18.73
N CYS A 9 42.61 27.27 17.88
CA CYS A 9 42.54 26.43 16.67
C CYS A 9 42.33 24.93 16.98
N ILE A 10 42.93 24.41 18.06
CA ILE A 10 42.74 23.01 18.46
C ILE A 10 41.32 22.77 19.00
N CYS A 11 40.74 23.75 19.71
CA CYS A 11 39.33 23.68 20.15
C CYS A 11 38.33 23.79 18.99
N VAL A 12 38.61 24.60 17.96
CA VAL A 12 37.73 24.73 16.78
C VAL A 12 37.81 23.49 15.89
N LEU A 13 38.98 22.85 15.79
CA LEU A 13 39.16 21.58 15.07
C LEU A 13 38.50 20.39 15.81
N SER A 14 38.53 20.34 17.14
CA SER A 14 37.86 19.29 17.91
C SER A 14 36.34 19.45 17.99
N LEU A 15 35.82 20.68 17.94
CA LEU A 15 34.38 20.95 17.82
C LEU A 15 33.81 20.64 16.42
N SER A 16 34.66 20.63 15.38
CA SER A 16 34.25 20.25 14.02
C SER A 16 34.09 18.74 13.80
N LEU A 17 34.51 17.92 14.77
CA LEU A 17 34.41 16.45 14.74
C LEU A 17 33.14 15.89 15.40
N PHE A 18 32.26 16.73 15.96
CA PHE A 18 30.84 16.38 16.12
C PHE A 18 30.13 16.49 14.76
N GLY A 19 30.71 15.86 13.73
CA GLY A 19 30.01 15.60 12.50
C GLY A 19 28.76 14.81 12.86
N CYS A 20 27.60 15.28 12.40
CA CYS A 20 26.30 14.67 12.63
C CYS A 20 26.35 13.15 12.37
N SER A 21 26.59 12.36 13.41
CA SER A 21 26.54 10.91 13.31
C SER A 21 25.11 10.55 12.94
N LYS A 22 24.96 9.70 11.91
CA LYS A 22 23.64 9.25 11.50
C LYS A 22 22.99 8.55 12.71
N PRO A 23 21.74 8.87 13.06
CA PRO A 23 21.08 8.22 14.20
C PRO A 23 21.07 6.70 13.99
N GLU A 24 21.09 5.94 15.09
CA GLU A 24 21.04 4.49 15.01
C GLU A 24 19.71 4.01 14.43
N ASN A 25 19.77 3.02 13.54
CA ASN A 25 18.58 2.44 12.89
C ASN A 25 17.93 1.32 13.71
N HIS A 26 18.27 1.23 14.99
CA HIS A 26 17.69 0.29 15.94
C HIS A 26 17.50 0.93 17.30
N VAL A 27 16.65 0.31 18.12
CA VAL A 27 16.42 0.71 19.50
C VAL A 27 16.05 -0.50 20.35
N ASP A 28 16.55 -0.56 21.57
CA ASP A 28 16.17 -1.57 22.55
C ASP A 28 14.88 -1.15 23.27
N LEU A 29 13.82 -1.93 23.08
CA LEU A 29 12.51 -1.72 23.70
C LEU A 29 12.53 -2.21 25.15
N THR A 30 13.26 -3.29 25.39
CA THR A 30 13.62 -3.85 26.70
C THR A 30 15.03 -4.44 26.61
N SER A 31 15.58 -4.97 27.70
CA SER A 31 16.89 -5.66 27.68
C SER A 31 16.96 -6.86 26.72
N ASN A 32 15.82 -7.41 26.31
CA ASN A 32 15.74 -8.63 25.50
C ASN A 32 15.01 -8.44 24.18
N VAL A 33 14.41 -7.27 23.93
CA VAL A 33 13.59 -7.03 22.74
C VAL A 33 14.09 -5.77 22.06
N SER A 34 14.46 -5.89 20.79
CA SER A 34 15.00 -4.79 20.00
C SER A 34 14.16 -4.59 18.73
N CYS A 35 13.99 -3.34 18.32
CA CYS A 35 13.38 -2.95 17.05
C CYS A 35 14.46 -2.41 16.11
N LYS A 36 14.38 -2.72 14.81
CA LYS A 36 15.31 -2.25 13.78
C LYS A 36 14.57 -1.89 12.50
N LEU A 37 14.81 -0.70 11.96
CA LEU A 37 14.29 -0.30 10.65
C LEU A 37 14.89 -1.18 9.55
N LEU A 38 14.03 -1.66 8.65
CA LEU A 38 14.41 -2.44 7.48
C LEU A 38 14.25 -1.66 6.18
N ASP A 39 13.23 -0.80 6.09
CA ASP A 39 13.03 0.10 4.97
C ASP A 39 12.14 1.28 5.36
N VAL A 40 12.35 2.42 4.70
CA VAL A 40 11.49 3.59 4.79
C VAL A 40 11.36 4.19 3.39
N LEU A 41 10.13 4.45 2.98
CA LEU A 41 9.81 5.10 1.72
C LEU A 41 8.98 6.35 1.99
N THR A 42 9.39 7.46 1.40
CA THR A 42 8.59 8.66 1.30
C THR A 42 7.98 8.76 -0.08
N VAL A 43 6.66 8.93 -0.16
CA VAL A 43 5.94 9.28 -1.39
C VAL A 43 5.46 10.72 -1.27
N THR A 44 5.95 11.60 -2.14
CA THR A 44 5.46 12.98 -2.22
C THR A 44 4.47 13.10 -3.36
N ASN A 45 3.27 13.56 -3.05
CA ASN A 45 2.24 13.89 -4.01
C ASN A 45 2.21 15.41 -4.13
N GLU A 46 2.78 15.92 -5.21
CA GLU A 46 2.85 17.36 -5.46
C GLU A 46 1.48 17.94 -5.81
N THR A 47 0.63 17.15 -6.47
CA THR A 47 -0.71 17.57 -6.90
C THR A 47 -1.63 17.87 -5.71
N ASP A 48 -1.67 16.98 -4.73
CA ASP A 48 -2.52 17.14 -3.53
C ASP A 48 -1.77 17.77 -2.35
N ASN A 49 -0.53 18.23 -2.58
CA ASN A 49 0.38 18.76 -1.57
C ASN A 49 0.41 17.88 -0.30
N SER A 50 0.65 16.58 -0.48
CA SER A 50 0.68 15.61 0.61
C SER A 50 1.94 14.75 0.58
N THR A 51 2.33 14.23 1.75
CA THR A 51 3.46 13.33 1.89
C THR A 51 3.04 12.10 2.68
N TYR A 52 3.43 10.93 2.17
CA TYR A 52 3.24 9.64 2.82
C TYR A 52 4.59 9.04 3.21
N TYR A 53 4.69 8.55 4.43
CA TYR A 53 5.81 7.73 4.89
C TYR A 53 5.34 6.30 5.08
N TYR A 54 5.90 5.38 4.32
CA TYR A 54 5.79 3.95 4.53
C TYR A 54 7.02 3.48 5.30
N TYR A 55 6.81 2.58 6.25
CA TYR A 55 7.90 2.04 7.08
C TYR A 55 7.76 0.53 7.24
N LEU A 56 8.91 -0.12 7.36
CA LEU A 56 9.06 -1.52 7.70
C LEU A 56 10.17 -1.66 8.75
N ALA A 57 9.88 -2.35 9.84
CA ALA A 57 10.86 -2.66 10.86
C ALA A 57 10.71 -4.10 11.36
N SER A 58 11.80 -4.68 11.86
CA SER A 58 11.78 -5.97 12.54
C SER A 58 11.83 -5.80 14.04
N ILE A 59 11.06 -6.62 14.77
CA ILE A 59 11.17 -6.77 16.21
C ILE A 59 11.72 -8.14 16.50
N LYS A 60 12.84 -8.19 17.23
CA LYS A 60 13.54 -9.43 17.58
C LYS A 60 13.47 -9.67 19.07
N ASN A 61 13.07 -10.88 19.47
CA ASN A 61 13.13 -11.32 20.86
C ASN A 61 14.40 -12.17 21.09
N LYS A 62 15.33 -11.67 21.90
CA LYS A 62 16.53 -12.38 22.36
C LYS A 62 16.32 -13.05 23.72
N GLY A 63 15.20 -12.78 24.38
CA GLY A 63 14.87 -13.28 25.71
C GLY A 63 14.48 -14.75 25.73
N LYS A 64 14.52 -15.36 26.92
CA LYS A 64 14.16 -16.77 27.12
C LYS A 64 12.65 -17.03 27.01
N LYS A 65 11.81 -16.06 27.39
CA LYS A 65 10.34 -16.16 27.34
C LYS A 65 9.80 -15.55 26.04
N PRO A 66 8.68 -16.05 25.49
CA PRO A 66 7.99 -15.38 24.39
C PRO A 66 7.63 -13.93 24.74
N PHE A 67 7.75 -13.03 23.78
CA PHE A 67 7.33 -11.64 23.91
C PHE A 67 5.93 -11.48 23.32
N ASN A 68 4.96 -11.05 24.13
CA ASN A 68 3.61 -10.76 23.66
C ASN A 68 3.59 -9.43 22.90
N THR A 69 3.28 -9.47 21.61
CA THR A 69 3.27 -8.25 20.77
C THR A 69 2.10 -7.34 21.09
N GLN A 70 1.07 -7.80 21.81
CA GLN A 70 0.00 -6.93 22.30
C GLN A 70 0.51 -5.92 23.34
N GLU A 71 1.65 -6.20 23.98
CA GLU A 71 2.32 -5.26 24.89
C GLU A 71 3.09 -4.17 24.14
N LEU A 72 3.30 -4.34 22.83
CA LEU A 72 4.00 -3.37 21.99
C LEU A 72 3.07 -2.19 21.66
N TYR A 73 3.21 -1.13 22.42
CA TYR A 73 2.60 0.16 22.08
C TYR A 73 3.58 1.02 21.28
N TYR A 74 3.22 1.34 20.03
CA TYR A 74 3.97 2.26 19.19
C TYR A 74 3.08 3.14 18.32
N THR A 75 3.57 4.34 18.04
CA THR A 75 2.93 5.33 17.16
C THR A 75 3.99 6.04 16.33
N VAL A 76 3.59 6.62 15.19
CA VAL A 76 4.46 7.53 14.44
C VAL A 76 4.30 8.94 15.00
N THR A 77 5.40 9.59 15.33
CA THR A 77 5.42 10.95 15.88
C THR A 77 6.52 11.79 15.22
N ASP A 78 6.40 13.11 15.33
CA ASP A 78 7.50 14.03 14.99
C ASP A 78 8.28 14.40 16.26
N ASN A 79 9.60 14.22 16.21
CA ASN A 79 10.51 14.44 17.34
C ASN A 79 10.14 13.69 18.63
N ASN A 80 9.52 12.51 18.54
CA ASN A 80 9.07 11.71 19.69
C ASN A 80 8.00 12.37 20.60
N GLU A 81 7.53 13.57 20.26
CA GLU A 81 6.71 14.38 21.16
C GLU A 81 5.39 14.78 20.52
N LYS A 82 5.44 15.25 19.28
CA LYS A 82 4.29 15.86 18.61
C LYS A 82 3.48 14.81 17.89
N ASP A 83 2.20 14.77 18.20
CA ASP A 83 1.23 14.05 17.38
C ASP A 83 1.10 14.75 16.03
N ILE A 84 0.94 13.95 14.99
CA ILE A 84 0.87 14.43 13.61
C ILE A 84 -0.60 14.52 13.23
N SER A 85 -1.00 15.64 12.64
CA SER A 85 -2.31 15.74 12.00
C SER A 85 -2.29 14.90 10.73
N VAL A 86 -2.89 13.72 10.79
CA VAL A 86 -2.88 12.72 9.70
C VAL A 86 -4.10 12.85 8.82
N ILE A 87 -3.91 12.67 7.51
CA ILE A 87 -5.00 12.48 6.54
C ILE A 87 -5.27 11.00 6.28
N ASP A 88 -4.28 10.14 6.51
CA ASP A 88 -4.41 8.69 6.36
C ASP A 88 -3.35 8.00 7.24
N LYS A 89 -3.67 6.83 7.77
CA LYS A 89 -2.70 6.01 8.51
C LYS A 89 -3.10 4.55 8.51
N TYR A 90 -2.10 3.69 8.51
CA TYR A 90 -2.25 2.27 8.75
C TYR A 90 -1.04 1.75 9.52
N GLN A 91 -1.26 0.79 10.40
CA GLN A 91 -0.22 0.20 11.22
C GLN A 91 -0.60 -1.25 11.54
N SER A 92 0.37 -2.16 11.46
CA SER A 92 0.12 -3.58 11.71
C SER A 92 1.33 -4.31 12.27
N THR A 93 1.02 -5.29 13.13
CA THR A 93 1.94 -6.27 13.69
C THR A 93 1.26 -7.63 13.56
N PRO A 94 1.60 -8.47 12.56
CA PRO A 94 0.79 -9.63 12.18
C PRO A 94 0.91 -10.84 13.12
N THR A 95 1.81 -10.80 14.11
CA THR A 95 2.07 -11.93 15.03
C THR A 95 1.70 -11.54 16.45
N TYR A 96 1.08 -12.43 17.22
CA TYR A 96 0.71 -12.20 18.63
C TYR A 96 1.83 -12.47 19.64
N ALA A 97 2.80 -13.33 19.31
CA ALA A 97 3.93 -13.64 20.18
C ALA A 97 5.21 -13.89 19.38
N ILE A 98 6.36 -13.44 19.90
CA ILE A 98 7.68 -13.66 19.31
C ILE A 98 8.47 -14.62 20.20
N SER A 99 8.73 -15.84 19.72
CA SER A 99 9.53 -16.82 20.46
C SER A 99 11.00 -16.41 20.55
N LYS A 100 11.75 -17.08 21.44
CA LYS A 100 13.19 -16.87 21.60
C LYS A 100 13.93 -16.98 20.25
N GLY A 101 14.74 -15.97 19.95
CA GLY A 101 15.59 -15.92 18.75
C GLY A 101 14.85 -15.55 17.47
N GLN A 102 13.51 -15.52 17.49
CA GLN A 102 12.68 -15.20 16.34
C GLN A 102 12.44 -13.69 16.23
N SER A 103 11.95 -13.30 15.06
CA SER A 103 11.55 -11.93 14.75
C SER A 103 10.13 -11.91 14.17
N THR A 104 9.44 -10.80 14.36
CA THR A 104 8.27 -10.41 13.55
C THR A 104 8.54 -9.07 12.89
N TYR A 105 7.60 -8.62 12.05
CA TYR A 105 7.65 -7.31 11.41
C TYR A 105 6.58 -6.38 11.96
N ILE A 106 6.90 -5.10 11.95
CA ILE A 106 5.90 -4.03 12.01
C ILE A 106 6.00 -3.24 10.71
N TYR A 107 4.84 -2.88 10.17
CA TYR A 107 4.76 -2.11 8.94
C TYR A 107 3.54 -1.23 8.97
N GLY A 108 3.60 -0.17 8.19
CA GLY A 108 2.51 0.78 8.11
C GLY A 108 2.85 1.96 7.24
N TYR A 109 1.92 2.89 7.21
CA TYR A 109 2.12 4.19 6.60
C TYR A 109 1.44 5.29 7.39
N ILE A 110 1.91 6.51 7.19
CA ILE A 110 1.27 7.73 7.66
C ILE A 110 1.28 8.75 6.53
N GLY A 111 0.13 9.35 6.24
CA GLY A 111 -0.05 10.42 5.28
C GLY A 111 -0.47 11.70 5.99
N PHE A 112 0.09 12.83 5.58
CA PHE A 112 -0.20 14.16 6.10
C PHE A 112 -0.03 15.21 4.99
N PRO A 113 -0.65 16.40 5.11
CA PRO A 113 -0.37 17.52 4.19
C PRO A 113 1.13 17.84 4.24
N ASN A 114 1.76 18.18 3.13
CA ASN A 114 3.20 18.43 3.05
C ASN A 114 3.56 19.67 3.90
N ASN A 115 3.99 19.44 5.15
CA ASN A 115 4.30 20.48 6.12
C ASN A 115 5.57 20.14 6.94
N ASP A 116 5.87 20.97 7.96
CA ASP A 116 7.19 21.14 8.58
C ASP A 116 7.71 19.98 9.46
N GLN A 117 7.37 18.71 9.19
CA GLN A 117 7.91 17.59 9.98
C GLN A 117 9.43 17.52 9.82
N LYS A 118 10.14 17.55 10.96
CA LYS A 118 11.61 17.60 10.97
C LYS A 118 12.25 16.25 11.21
N ASN A 119 11.59 15.37 11.98
CA ASN A 119 12.18 14.13 12.44
C ASN A 119 11.11 13.09 12.78
N LEU A 120 10.47 12.55 11.74
CA LEU A 120 9.52 11.46 11.89
C LEU A 120 10.19 10.17 12.33
N GLY A 121 9.48 9.37 13.12
CA GLY A 121 9.95 8.07 13.55
C GLY A 121 8.93 7.30 14.36
N LEU A 122 9.30 6.08 14.74
CA LEU A 122 8.49 5.23 15.61
C LEU A 122 8.80 5.56 17.06
N SER A 123 7.77 6.00 17.78
CA SER A 123 7.79 6.20 19.22
C SER A 123 7.26 4.96 19.92
N PHE A 124 8.00 4.44 20.90
CA PHE A 124 7.63 3.25 21.66
C PHE A 124 7.45 3.56 23.15
N ASN A 125 6.73 2.69 23.84
CA ASN A 125 6.65 2.66 25.31
C ASN A 125 6.29 4.02 25.94
N LYS A 126 5.27 4.70 25.38
CA LYS A 126 4.84 6.04 25.81
C LYS A 126 5.97 7.08 25.70
N LYS A 127 6.61 7.17 24.53
CA LYS A 127 7.66 8.15 24.20
C LYS A 127 9.00 7.95 24.90
N LYS A 128 9.26 6.77 25.48
CA LYS A 128 10.55 6.46 26.13
C LYS A 128 11.66 6.13 25.13
N GLN A 129 11.30 5.53 24.00
CA GLN A 129 12.22 5.15 22.95
C GLN A 129 11.75 5.70 21.62
N PHE A 130 12.70 6.16 20.80
CA PHE A 130 12.41 6.74 19.50
C PHE A 130 13.34 6.17 18.45
N LEU A 131 12.75 5.72 17.35
CA LEU A 131 13.46 5.21 16.18
C LEU A 131 13.21 6.13 14.99
N PRO A 132 14.07 7.14 14.77
CA PRO A 132 13.87 8.14 13.73
C PRO A 132 14.04 7.51 12.34
N PHE A 133 13.14 7.84 11.41
CA PHE A 133 13.20 7.35 10.03
C PHE A 133 14.47 7.79 9.30
N LYS A 134 15.00 8.98 9.62
CA LYS A 134 16.29 9.46 9.07
C LYS A 134 17.50 8.61 9.50
N ALA A 135 17.34 7.69 10.44
CA ALA A 135 18.34 6.65 10.73
C ALA A 135 18.51 5.65 9.57
N PHE A 136 17.52 5.55 8.68
CA PHE A 136 17.58 4.73 7.47
C PHE A 136 17.95 5.57 6.24
N ASN A 137 18.30 4.94 5.11
CA ASN A 137 18.38 5.64 3.84
C ASN A 137 16.97 5.69 3.21
N ILE A 138 16.27 6.80 3.41
CA ILE A 138 14.87 6.93 3.01
C ILE A 138 14.77 6.92 1.48
N ARG A 139 14.08 5.93 0.92
CA ARG A 139 13.74 5.90 -0.49
C ARG A 139 12.70 6.97 -0.79
N LYS A 140 12.75 7.55 -1.99
CA LYS A 140 11.86 8.62 -2.40
C LYS A 140 11.12 8.22 -3.67
N ALA A 141 9.82 8.44 -3.67
CA ALA A 141 8.96 8.31 -4.83
C ALA A 141 8.07 9.56 -4.93
N SER A 142 7.57 9.83 -6.13
CA SER A 142 6.64 10.93 -6.39
C SER A 142 5.53 10.48 -7.34
N ASP A 143 4.39 11.15 -7.25
CA ASP A 143 3.28 11.08 -8.21
C ASP A 143 3.72 11.33 -9.66
N LYS A 144 4.80 12.09 -9.87
CA LYS A 144 5.44 12.30 -11.20
C LYS A 144 5.96 11.01 -11.84
N ASN A 145 6.29 10.00 -11.04
CA ASN A 145 6.79 8.72 -11.52
C ASN A 145 5.65 7.74 -11.86
N VAL A 146 4.39 8.12 -11.59
CA VAL A 146 3.22 7.32 -11.96
C VAL A 146 2.81 7.64 -13.38
N LYS A 147 2.58 6.60 -14.17
CA LYS A 147 2.15 6.73 -15.57
C LYS A 147 0.64 6.55 -15.66
N ASP A 148 -0.02 7.59 -16.16
CA ASP A 148 -1.45 7.49 -16.50
C ASP A 148 -1.62 6.51 -17.67
N SER A 149 -2.61 5.62 -17.57
CA SER A 149 -2.89 4.64 -18.62
C SER A 149 -4.35 4.22 -18.60
N LYS A 150 -4.91 4.09 -19.81
CA LYS A 150 -6.23 3.49 -20.06
C LYS A 150 -6.14 2.05 -20.61
N ALA A 151 -4.92 1.55 -20.81
CA ALA A 151 -4.71 0.20 -21.32
C ALA A 151 -5.09 -0.85 -20.27
N LYS A 152 -5.55 -2.03 -20.71
CA LYS A 152 -5.80 -3.17 -19.81
C LYS A 152 -4.51 -3.71 -19.18
N LYS A 153 -3.34 -3.39 -19.75
CA LYS A 153 -2.01 -3.80 -19.27
C LYS A 153 -1.04 -2.62 -19.31
N TYR A 154 -0.41 -2.30 -18.20
CA TYR A 154 0.50 -1.16 -18.09
C TYR A 154 1.39 -1.22 -16.86
N VAL A 155 2.45 -0.41 -16.86
CA VAL A 155 3.28 -0.15 -15.67
C VAL A 155 2.68 1.04 -14.94
N PHE A 156 2.22 0.85 -13.70
CA PHE A 156 1.65 1.90 -12.87
C PHE A 156 2.77 2.81 -12.32
N PHE A 157 3.80 2.20 -11.73
CA PHE A 157 4.93 2.89 -11.13
C PHE A 157 6.22 2.10 -11.38
N GLU A 158 7.32 2.81 -11.61
CA GLU A 158 8.64 2.19 -11.72
C GLU A 158 9.74 3.16 -11.29
N ASP A 159 10.59 2.72 -10.37
CA ASP A 159 11.86 3.35 -10.01
C ASP A 159 12.99 2.29 -9.97
N ASP A 160 14.14 2.67 -9.42
CA ASP A 160 15.31 1.79 -9.28
C ASP A 160 15.08 0.62 -8.30
N ALA A 161 14.14 0.77 -7.36
CA ALA A 161 13.90 -0.19 -6.28
C ALA A 161 12.67 -1.07 -6.51
N LEU A 162 11.63 -0.54 -7.14
CA LEU A 162 10.30 -1.13 -7.19
C LEU A 162 9.67 -0.92 -8.57
N LYS A 163 8.97 -1.95 -9.04
CA LYS A 163 8.04 -1.86 -10.16
C LYS A 163 6.66 -2.38 -9.78
N ILE A 164 5.64 -1.61 -10.10
CA ILE A 164 4.23 -1.96 -9.94
C ILE A 164 3.60 -1.96 -11.34
N SER A 165 3.06 -3.10 -11.75
CA SER A 165 2.38 -3.25 -13.05
C SER A 165 0.98 -3.82 -12.86
N VAL A 166 0.07 -3.48 -13.75
CA VAL A 166 -1.31 -3.97 -13.76
C VAL A 166 -1.54 -4.73 -15.05
N ASP A 167 -2.19 -5.89 -14.94
CA ASP A 167 -2.58 -6.72 -16.09
C ASP A 167 -4.01 -7.25 -15.91
N GLY A 168 -4.94 -6.66 -16.64
CA GLY A 168 -6.31 -7.13 -16.86
C GLY A 168 -6.54 -7.56 -18.31
N SER A 169 -5.49 -7.83 -19.10
CA SER A 169 -5.64 -8.23 -20.51
C SER A 169 -6.31 -9.58 -20.68
N LYS A 170 -6.24 -10.44 -19.66
CA LYS A 170 -6.90 -11.76 -19.60
C LYS A 170 -8.12 -11.77 -18.66
N ALA A 171 -8.62 -10.58 -18.31
CA ALA A 171 -9.79 -10.46 -17.45
C ALA A 171 -10.99 -11.16 -18.10
N LYS A 172 -11.74 -11.92 -17.30
CA LYS A 172 -12.95 -12.62 -17.74
C LYS A 172 -14.02 -12.47 -16.68
N TYR A 173 -15.27 -12.49 -17.09
CA TYR A 173 -16.40 -12.50 -16.17
C TYR A 173 -17.11 -13.85 -16.20
N VAL A 174 -17.60 -14.26 -15.03
CA VAL A 174 -18.40 -15.48 -14.84
C VAL A 174 -19.59 -15.16 -13.94
N TYR A 175 -20.61 -16.01 -13.94
CA TYR A 175 -21.67 -15.95 -12.94
C TYR A 175 -21.53 -17.16 -12.03
N GLU A 176 -21.33 -16.93 -10.74
CA GLU A 176 -21.15 -17.98 -9.74
C GLU A 176 -21.67 -17.47 -8.38
N ASN A 177 -22.22 -18.37 -7.56
CA ASN A 177 -22.73 -18.04 -6.22
C ASN A 177 -23.70 -16.84 -6.18
N ASN A 178 -24.54 -16.70 -7.22
CA ASN A 178 -25.49 -15.58 -7.39
C ASN A 178 -24.84 -14.19 -7.60
N GLU A 179 -23.59 -14.17 -8.08
CA GLU A 179 -22.86 -12.95 -8.37
C GLU A 179 -22.26 -13.01 -9.78
N THR A 180 -22.18 -11.85 -10.44
CA THR A 180 -21.23 -11.69 -11.53
C THR A 180 -19.85 -11.45 -10.94
N VAL A 181 -18.85 -12.23 -11.33
CA VAL A 181 -17.47 -12.11 -10.83
C VAL A 181 -16.53 -11.81 -11.98
N LEU A 182 -15.81 -10.69 -11.92
CA LEU A 182 -14.72 -10.35 -12.83
C LEU A 182 -13.39 -10.85 -12.24
N LYS A 183 -12.76 -11.80 -12.94
CA LYS A 183 -11.55 -12.53 -12.52
C LYS A 183 -10.35 -12.18 -13.42
N ASN A 184 -9.18 -12.71 -13.05
CA ASN A 184 -7.92 -12.60 -13.79
C ASN A 184 -7.35 -11.17 -13.93
N VAL A 185 -7.75 -10.25 -13.06
CA VAL A 185 -7.08 -8.95 -12.92
C VAL A 185 -5.93 -9.11 -11.93
N LYS A 186 -4.73 -8.66 -12.30
CA LYS A 186 -3.53 -8.86 -11.48
C LYS A 186 -2.76 -7.56 -11.28
N ILE A 187 -2.22 -7.40 -10.07
CA ILE A 187 -1.21 -6.38 -9.77
C ILE A 187 0.10 -7.11 -9.51
N ARG A 188 1.10 -6.86 -10.36
CA ARG A 188 2.45 -7.41 -10.22
C ARG A 188 3.33 -6.41 -9.52
N TYR A 189 3.98 -6.87 -8.47
CA TYR A 189 4.98 -6.12 -7.71
C TYR A 189 6.33 -6.81 -7.84
N GLU A 190 7.38 -6.03 -8.11
CA GLU A 190 8.73 -6.53 -8.31
C GLU A 190 9.72 -5.65 -7.54
N ASN A 191 10.39 -6.27 -6.57
CA ASN A 191 11.50 -5.67 -5.85
C ASN A 191 12.78 -5.87 -6.66
N LYS A 192 13.42 -4.77 -7.06
CA LYS A 192 14.66 -4.78 -7.85
C LYS A 192 15.91 -4.75 -6.98
N THR A 193 15.77 -4.63 -5.67
CA THR A 193 16.88 -4.49 -4.72
C THR A 193 17.27 -5.81 -4.07
N GLU A 194 18.46 -5.84 -3.47
CA GLU A 194 18.94 -6.95 -2.64
C GLU A 194 18.41 -6.91 -1.19
N SER A 195 17.55 -5.94 -0.88
CA SER A 195 17.02 -5.68 0.45
C SER A 195 15.52 -5.91 0.48
N ARG A 196 14.97 -6.18 1.68
CA ARG A 196 13.52 -6.14 1.86
C ARG A 196 13.04 -4.69 1.79
N ILE A 197 11.93 -4.44 1.09
CA ILE A 197 11.37 -3.10 0.93
C ILE A 197 9.89 -3.05 1.28
N THR A 198 9.41 -1.90 1.76
CA THR A 198 7.98 -1.59 1.85
C THR A 198 7.43 -1.12 0.51
N VAL A 199 6.12 -1.31 0.29
CA VAL A 199 5.46 -1.08 -0.99
C VAL A 199 4.26 -0.14 -0.80
N PRO A 200 4.13 0.94 -1.60
CA PRO A 200 2.91 1.74 -1.64
C PRO A 200 1.72 0.91 -2.08
N TYR A 201 0.61 1.04 -1.38
CA TYR A 201 -0.58 0.25 -1.64
C TYR A 201 -1.37 0.76 -2.86
N ILE A 202 -1.87 -0.18 -3.66
CA ILE A 202 -2.87 0.05 -4.71
C ILE A 202 -4.20 -0.52 -4.23
N THR A 203 -5.24 0.32 -4.19
CA THR A 203 -6.61 -0.06 -3.84
C THR A 203 -7.42 -0.26 -5.12
N PRO A 204 -7.58 -1.50 -5.62
CA PRO A 204 -8.47 -1.78 -6.73
C PRO A 204 -9.93 -1.53 -6.36
N SER A 205 -10.71 -1.03 -7.31
CA SER A 205 -12.17 -0.99 -7.24
C SER A 205 -12.77 -1.18 -8.62
N ALA A 206 -14.02 -1.61 -8.70
CA ALA A 206 -14.71 -1.73 -9.98
C ALA A 206 -16.19 -1.41 -9.87
N THR A 207 -16.76 -0.96 -10.98
CA THR A 207 -18.21 -0.89 -11.20
C THR A 207 -18.62 -1.73 -12.40
N LEU A 208 -19.84 -2.24 -12.35
CA LEU A 208 -20.55 -2.89 -13.44
C LEU A 208 -21.73 -2.01 -13.80
N GLU A 209 -21.76 -1.45 -15.01
CA GLU A 209 -22.97 -0.88 -15.58
C GLU A 209 -23.81 -2.02 -16.18
N GLY A 210 -24.91 -2.35 -15.53
CA GLY A 210 -25.64 -3.58 -15.84
C GLY A 210 -27.08 -3.61 -15.37
N ILE A 211 -27.66 -4.80 -15.39
CA ILE A 211 -29.05 -5.10 -15.06
C ILE A 211 -29.11 -5.66 -13.64
N ASP A 212 -30.07 -5.17 -12.85
CA ASP A 212 -30.42 -5.78 -11.55
C ASP A 212 -31.13 -7.11 -11.77
N LEU A 213 -30.60 -8.19 -11.23
CA LEU A 213 -31.16 -9.54 -11.29
C LEU A 213 -32.09 -9.85 -10.12
N SER A 214 -32.18 -8.97 -9.11
CA SER A 214 -33.01 -9.19 -7.92
C SER A 214 -34.46 -9.44 -8.31
N GLY A 215 -34.98 -10.61 -7.92
CA GLY A 215 -36.35 -11.02 -8.24
C GLY A 215 -36.61 -11.35 -9.72
N LYS A 216 -35.57 -11.48 -10.55
CA LYS A 216 -35.69 -11.80 -11.99
C LYS A 216 -35.54 -13.29 -12.32
N GLY A 217 -35.54 -14.13 -11.30
CA GLY A 217 -35.38 -15.58 -11.40
C GLY A 217 -34.04 -16.06 -10.86
N GLU A 218 -33.88 -17.38 -10.85
CA GLU A 218 -32.62 -18.03 -10.48
C GLU A 218 -31.82 -18.34 -11.75
N PHE A 219 -30.52 -18.05 -11.71
CA PHE A 219 -29.61 -18.28 -12.83
C PHE A 219 -28.50 -19.21 -12.36
N SER A 220 -28.14 -20.20 -13.18
CA SER A 220 -27.06 -21.14 -12.85
C SER A 220 -25.72 -20.76 -13.48
N SER A 221 -25.75 -19.93 -14.54
CA SER A 221 -24.57 -19.56 -15.31
C SER A 221 -24.74 -18.22 -16.05
N MET A 222 -23.63 -17.70 -16.57
CA MET A 222 -23.65 -16.50 -17.42
C MET A 222 -24.38 -16.76 -18.75
N GLU A 223 -24.33 -18.00 -19.26
CA GLU A 223 -25.02 -18.40 -20.49
C GLU A 223 -26.54 -18.38 -20.33
N ASP A 224 -27.05 -18.71 -19.14
CA ASP A 224 -28.49 -18.65 -18.85
C ASP A 224 -29.00 -17.20 -18.83
N ILE A 225 -28.22 -16.30 -18.24
CA ILE A 225 -28.51 -14.87 -18.20
C ILE A 225 -28.54 -14.30 -19.61
N GLN A 226 -27.57 -14.65 -20.46
CA GLN A 226 -27.49 -14.18 -21.84
C GLN A 226 -28.69 -14.60 -22.71
N LYS A 227 -29.31 -15.73 -22.42
CA LYS A 227 -30.50 -16.23 -23.14
C LYS A 227 -31.80 -15.53 -22.69
N LYS A 228 -31.78 -14.82 -21.57
CA LYS A 228 -32.95 -14.17 -21.02
C LYS A 228 -33.14 -12.79 -21.67
N ASP A 229 -34.35 -12.57 -22.19
CA ASP A 229 -34.78 -11.22 -22.55
C ASP A 229 -35.21 -10.46 -21.29
N PHE A 230 -34.52 -9.34 -21.03
CA PHE A 230 -34.79 -8.44 -19.91
C PHE A 230 -35.54 -7.16 -20.35
N SER A 231 -35.96 -7.08 -21.62
CA SER A 231 -36.74 -5.98 -22.14
C SER A 231 -38.14 -5.92 -21.49
N THR A 232 -38.70 -4.72 -21.42
CA THR A 232 -40.07 -4.50 -20.93
C THR A 232 -40.83 -3.68 -21.96
N ASN A 233 -41.94 -4.20 -22.47
CA ASN A 233 -42.77 -3.55 -23.50
C ASN A 233 -41.96 -3.13 -24.75
N GLY A 234 -40.99 -3.96 -25.16
CA GLY A 234 -40.13 -3.68 -26.32
C GLY A 234 -39.05 -2.61 -26.09
N MET A 235 -38.88 -2.13 -24.85
CA MET A 235 -37.82 -1.19 -24.48
C MET A 235 -36.63 -1.94 -23.88
N ALA A 236 -35.43 -1.43 -24.14
CA ALA A 236 -34.19 -1.94 -23.55
C ALA A 236 -34.27 -2.00 -22.01
N PRO A 237 -33.60 -2.98 -21.38
CA PRO A 237 -33.58 -3.07 -19.92
C PRO A 237 -32.96 -1.81 -19.31
N LYS A 238 -33.50 -1.39 -18.17
CA LYS A 238 -32.89 -0.30 -17.40
C LYS A 238 -31.56 -0.76 -16.81
N THR A 239 -30.48 -0.08 -17.18
CA THR A 239 -29.15 -0.31 -16.58
C THR A 239 -28.90 0.61 -15.39
N GLN A 240 -28.10 0.14 -14.44
CA GLN A 240 -27.60 0.93 -13.30
C GLN A 240 -26.17 0.50 -12.93
N SER A 241 -25.51 1.33 -12.11
CA SER A 241 -24.14 1.10 -11.67
C SER A 241 -24.09 0.26 -10.39
N PHE A 242 -23.42 -0.88 -10.44
CA PHE A 242 -23.19 -1.78 -9.30
C PHE A 242 -21.74 -1.70 -8.85
N LYS A 243 -21.50 -1.50 -7.56
CA LYS A 243 -20.16 -1.48 -6.99
C LYS A 243 -19.71 -2.90 -6.65
N ALA A 244 -18.47 -3.23 -6.98
CA ALA A 244 -17.90 -4.52 -6.61
C ALA A 244 -17.54 -4.59 -5.12
N LYS A 245 -17.75 -5.76 -4.51
CA LYS A 245 -16.91 -6.23 -3.41
C LYS A 245 -15.60 -6.75 -4.02
N VAL A 246 -14.47 -6.47 -3.37
CA VAL A 246 -13.14 -6.81 -3.91
C VAL A 246 -12.49 -7.87 -3.02
N THR A 247 -12.01 -8.94 -3.64
CA THR A 247 -11.22 -9.98 -2.98
C THR A 247 -9.82 -10.01 -3.58
N GLY A 248 -8.81 -10.29 -2.74
CA GLY A 248 -7.41 -10.28 -3.15
C GLY A 248 -6.46 -10.01 -1.97
N TYR A 249 -5.16 -10.02 -2.26
CA TYR A 249 -4.12 -9.83 -1.25
C TYR A 249 -3.61 -8.39 -1.20
N MET A 250 -3.59 -7.81 0.00
CA MET A 250 -2.86 -6.57 0.27
C MET A 250 -1.40 -6.89 0.55
N LEU A 251 -0.50 -6.38 -0.30
CA LEU A 251 0.94 -6.56 -0.19
C LEU A 251 1.57 -5.36 0.53
N TYR A 252 2.27 -5.61 1.64
CA TYR A 252 2.86 -4.54 2.47
C TYR A 252 4.38 -4.37 2.28
N PHE A 253 5.07 -5.46 1.95
CA PHE A 253 6.50 -5.49 1.72
C PHE A 253 6.86 -6.62 0.76
N LEU A 254 8.06 -6.52 0.20
CA LEU A 254 8.67 -7.54 -0.65
C LEU A 254 10.04 -7.92 -0.11
N ASP A 255 10.31 -9.22 -0.06
CA ASP A 255 11.65 -9.75 0.17
C ASP A 255 12.62 -9.37 -0.97
N SER A 256 13.92 -9.54 -0.71
CA SER A 256 14.98 -9.29 -1.71
C SER A 256 14.66 -9.97 -3.03
N LYS A 257 14.75 -9.21 -4.14
CA LYS A 257 14.48 -9.67 -5.52
C LYS A 257 13.13 -10.36 -5.74
N GLN A 258 12.19 -10.21 -4.82
CA GLN A 258 10.92 -10.91 -4.88
C GLN A 258 10.01 -10.30 -5.94
N THR A 259 9.35 -11.16 -6.70
CA THR A 259 8.24 -10.81 -7.57
C THR A 259 6.97 -11.51 -7.10
N ILE A 260 5.90 -10.75 -6.91
CA ILE A 260 4.59 -11.27 -6.51
C ILE A 260 3.53 -10.81 -7.51
N ASN A 261 2.61 -11.72 -7.86
CA ASN A 261 1.38 -11.38 -8.58
C ASN A 261 0.21 -11.48 -7.58
N ALA A 262 -0.39 -10.34 -7.24
CA ALA A 262 -1.62 -10.30 -6.47
C ALA A 262 -2.80 -10.45 -7.43
N GLU A 263 -3.53 -11.55 -7.31
CA GLU A 263 -4.76 -11.78 -8.07
C GLU A 263 -5.94 -11.09 -7.37
N ILE A 264 -6.76 -10.42 -8.17
CA ILE A 264 -7.90 -9.62 -7.71
C ILE A 264 -9.16 -10.15 -8.40
N GLU A 265 -10.22 -10.35 -7.62
CA GLU A 265 -11.56 -10.59 -8.14
C GLU A 265 -12.52 -9.49 -7.68
N PHE A 266 -13.46 -9.16 -8.56
CA PHE A 266 -14.49 -8.16 -8.32
C PHE A 266 -15.86 -8.83 -8.39
N HIS A 267 -16.59 -8.77 -7.29
CA HIS A 267 -17.86 -9.46 -7.08
C HIS A 267 -19.01 -8.47 -7.12
N PHE A 268 -19.95 -8.68 -8.04
CA PHE A 268 -21.13 -7.86 -8.26
C PHE A 268 -22.38 -8.66 -7.90
N GLU A 269 -22.91 -8.42 -6.71
CA GLU A 269 -24.10 -9.10 -6.19
C GLU A 269 -25.34 -8.77 -7.04
N ASN A 270 -26.11 -9.80 -7.40
CA ASN A 270 -27.39 -9.68 -8.11
C ASN A 270 -27.33 -8.78 -9.36
N ALA A 271 -26.21 -8.77 -10.06
CA ALA A 271 -26.01 -7.92 -11.22
C ALA A 271 -25.46 -8.73 -12.38
N ALA A 272 -25.81 -8.33 -13.61
CA ALA A 272 -25.20 -8.85 -14.83
C ALA A 272 -25.02 -7.74 -15.87
N PRO A 273 -24.09 -7.87 -16.82
CA PRO A 273 -24.05 -6.99 -17.96
C PRO A 273 -25.35 -6.99 -18.76
N ASP A 274 -25.66 -5.86 -19.38
CA ASP A 274 -26.63 -5.85 -20.48
C ASP A 274 -25.96 -6.39 -21.75
N PHE A 275 -26.48 -7.52 -22.25
CA PHE A 275 -25.95 -8.22 -23.42
C PHE A 275 -26.58 -7.77 -24.75
N THR A 276 -27.54 -6.83 -24.71
CA THR A 276 -28.19 -6.32 -25.92
C THR A 276 -27.23 -5.50 -26.80
N ASP A 277 -26.27 -4.78 -26.19
CA ASP A 277 -25.20 -4.08 -26.89
C ASP A 277 -23.82 -4.70 -26.58
N LYS A 278 -23.36 -5.56 -27.49
CA LYS A 278 -22.04 -6.23 -27.39
C LYS A 278 -20.84 -5.27 -27.50
N SER A 279 -21.04 -4.03 -27.96
CA SER A 279 -19.98 -3.03 -28.01
C SER A 279 -19.72 -2.36 -26.64
N THR A 280 -20.63 -2.58 -25.69
CA THR A 280 -20.54 -2.04 -24.33
C THR A 280 -19.32 -2.58 -23.61
N LYS A 281 -18.66 -1.69 -22.85
CA LYS A 281 -17.63 -2.06 -21.87
C LYS A 281 -18.15 -1.84 -20.46
N PRO A 282 -18.92 -2.79 -19.93
CA PRO A 282 -19.76 -2.56 -18.76
C PRO A 282 -18.95 -2.57 -17.47
N PHE A 283 -17.79 -3.22 -17.46
CA PHE A 283 -16.90 -3.24 -16.31
C PHE A 283 -15.92 -2.07 -16.38
N VAL A 284 -15.93 -1.21 -15.37
CA VAL A 284 -14.98 -0.11 -15.20
C VAL A 284 -14.11 -0.41 -13.99
N VAL A 285 -12.83 -0.69 -14.21
CA VAL A 285 -11.87 -1.02 -13.16
C VAL A 285 -10.97 0.18 -12.89
N ASN A 286 -10.81 0.52 -11.61
CA ASN A 286 -9.96 1.60 -11.14
C ASN A 286 -8.85 1.05 -10.26
N MET A 287 -7.62 1.45 -10.55
CA MET A 287 -6.43 1.16 -9.74
C MET A 287 -6.01 2.44 -9.05
N ASN A 288 -6.38 2.56 -7.78
CA ASN A 288 -6.22 3.78 -7.01
C ASN A 288 -4.99 3.71 -6.12
N SER A 289 -4.23 4.78 -5.99
CA SER A 289 -3.24 4.92 -4.93
C SER A 289 -3.38 6.29 -4.29
N LYS A 290 -3.78 6.31 -3.01
CA LYS A 290 -3.90 7.55 -2.25
C LYS A 290 -2.56 8.24 -2.08
N ALA A 291 -1.50 7.49 -1.80
CA ALA A 291 -0.17 8.06 -1.60
C ALA A 291 0.38 8.78 -2.83
N PHE A 292 0.04 8.29 -4.03
CA PHE A 292 0.38 8.95 -5.28
C PHE A 292 -0.69 9.93 -5.76
N GLY A 293 -1.88 10.00 -5.16
CA GLY A 293 -2.99 10.82 -5.66
C GLY A 293 -3.49 10.41 -7.05
N LYS A 294 -3.27 9.16 -7.45
CA LYS A 294 -3.51 8.70 -8.84
C LYS A 294 -4.55 7.58 -8.89
N SER A 295 -5.36 7.62 -9.93
CA SER A 295 -6.34 6.58 -10.27
C SER A 295 -6.28 6.29 -11.77
N ASN A 296 -5.82 5.08 -12.12
CA ASN A 296 -5.85 4.62 -13.51
C ASN A 296 -7.10 3.79 -13.74
N THR A 297 -7.82 4.12 -14.80
CA THR A 297 -9.08 3.46 -15.17
C THR A 297 -8.94 2.74 -16.49
N PHE A 298 -9.35 1.48 -16.54
CA PHE A 298 -9.53 0.73 -17.77
C PHE A 298 -10.88 0.04 -17.78
N LYS A 299 -11.40 -0.23 -18.99
CA LYS A 299 -12.69 -0.89 -19.17
C LYS A 299 -12.52 -2.29 -19.75
N ILE A 300 -13.32 -3.24 -19.27
CA ILE A 300 -13.41 -4.60 -19.80
C ILE A 300 -14.77 -4.74 -20.50
N GLY A 301 -14.75 -5.23 -21.74
CA GLY A 301 -15.95 -5.47 -22.55
C GLY A 301 -16.44 -6.91 -22.48
N LEU A 302 -17.40 -7.19 -23.37
CA LEU A 302 -18.09 -8.48 -23.46
C LEU A 302 -17.42 -9.42 -24.49
N GLU A 303 -16.34 -8.98 -25.12
CA GLU A 303 -15.53 -9.74 -26.08
C GLU A 303 -14.65 -10.84 -25.47
#